data_AF-A0A0C9MDR0-F1
#
_entry.id   AF-A0A0C9MDR0-F1
#
_cell.length_a   1.000
_cell.length_b   1.000
_cell.length_c   1.000
_cell.angle_alpha   90.00
_cell.angle_beta   90.00
_cell.angle_gamma   90.00
#
_symmetry.space_group_name_H-M   'P 1'
#
loop_
_entity.id
_entity.type
_entity.pdbx_description
1 polymer ?
#
loop_
_entity_poly.entity_id
_entity_poly.type
_entity_poly.pdbx_seq_one_letter_code
_entity_poly.pdbx_strand_id
1 'polypeptide(L)'
;MHPRGTTGGIRPLINPPTYIEYNGLRFLIVDAPSSNNLPLYIKEFERWNVTDVVRCCEATYPKEPLNEKQIQVHDFVFADGEAPPALIVDAWLQLIEARFNNQAQEAQEEEKKPGEKLPCIATHCVAGLGRAPVLVAIALIEDGMPALDAVSYIRERRRGAINKKQLKYIESYKPRSKSRCIIS
;
A
#
# COMPACT_ATOMS: atom_id res chain seq x y z
N MET A 1 46.17 15.41 16.90
CA MET A 1 44.75 15.42 17.32
C MET A 1 43.90 15.49 16.05
N HIS A 2 43.27 14.38 15.65
CA HIS A 2 42.34 14.36 14.52
C HIS A 2 40.94 14.06 15.06
N PRO A 3 39.92 14.88 14.76
CA PRO A 3 38.56 14.61 15.21
C PRO A 3 37.97 13.42 14.45
N ARG A 4 37.39 12.48 15.20
CA ARG A 4 36.67 11.33 14.67
C ARG A 4 35.41 11.84 13.97
N GLY A 5 35.31 11.60 12.67
CA GLY A 5 34.07 11.77 11.92
C GLY A 5 33.05 10.74 12.41
N THR A 6 32.01 11.21 13.09
CA THR A 6 30.81 10.42 13.37
C THR A 6 30.03 10.31 12.06
N THR A 7 30.30 9.27 11.29
CA THR A 7 29.40 8.88 10.20
C THR A 7 28.10 8.40 10.83
N GLY A 8 27.08 9.26 10.78
CA GLY A 8 25.71 8.89 11.11
C GLY A 8 25.25 7.81 10.14
N GLY A 9 25.48 6.55 10.49
CA GLY A 9 25.00 5.40 9.74
C GLY A 9 23.49 5.48 9.64
N ILE A 10 22.99 5.65 8.41
CA ILE A 10 21.57 5.54 8.10
C ILE A 10 21.16 4.14 8.53
N ARG A 11 20.38 4.05 9.60
CA ARG A 11 19.86 2.76 10.05
C ARG A 11 18.96 2.21 8.95
N PRO A 12 19.23 1.02 8.40
CA PRO A 12 18.35 0.41 7.42
C PRO A 12 16.95 0.23 8.02
N LEU A 13 15.93 0.30 7.17
CA LEU A 13 14.56 -0.02 7.57
C LEU A 13 14.56 -1.42 8.20
N ILE A 14 13.91 -1.55 9.37
CA ILE A 14 13.95 -2.78 10.19
C ILE A 14 13.41 -3.97 9.38
N ASN A 15 12.36 -3.74 8.58
CA ASN A 15 11.92 -4.69 7.56
C ASN A 15 12.00 -4.04 6.16
N PRO A 16 12.40 -4.81 5.14
CA PRO A 16 12.42 -4.30 3.77
C PRO A 16 11.00 -3.97 3.28
N PRO A 17 10.82 -2.86 2.55
CA PRO A 17 9.54 -2.54 1.93
C PRO A 17 9.17 -3.65 0.93
N THR A 18 7.90 -4.05 0.94
CA THR A 18 7.38 -5.10 0.06
C THR A 18 6.62 -4.48 -1.09
N TYR A 19 7.17 -4.57 -2.29
CA TYR A 19 6.50 -4.13 -3.50
C TYR A 19 5.61 -5.23 -4.07
N ILE A 20 4.37 -4.89 -4.41
CA ILE A 20 3.36 -5.79 -4.94
C ILE A 20 2.75 -5.14 -6.17
N GLU A 21 2.89 -5.80 -7.32
CA GLU A 21 2.32 -5.36 -8.59
C GLU A 21 1.45 -6.45 -9.18
N TYR A 22 0.26 -6.08 -9.66
CA TYR A 22 -0.66 -6.96 -10.34
C TYR A 22 -1.59 -6.16 -11.25
N ASN A 23 -1.68 -6.53 -12.54
CA ASN A 23 -2.57 -5.91 -13.53
C ASN A 23 -2.52 -4.37 -13.57
N GLY A 24 -1.33 -3.78 -13.37
CA GLY A 24 -1.13 -2.33 -13.34
C GLY A 24 -1.37 -1.66 -11.99
N LEU A 25 -1.96 -2.37 -11.01
CA LEU A 25 -2.04 -1.93 -9.63
C LEU A 25 -0.67 -2.08 -8.96
N ARG A 26 -0.26 -1.08 -8.19
CA ARG A 26 1.05 -1.03 -7.53
C ARG A 26 0.93 -0.64 -6.07
N PHE A 27 1.33 -1.55 -5.19
CA PHE A 27 1.27 -1.35 -3.75
C PHE A 27 2.65 -1.49 -3.11
N LEU A 28 2.90 -0.67 -2.09
CA LEU A 28 4.11 -0.73 -1.28
C LEU A 28 3.74 -0.99 0.18
N ILE A 29 3.98 -2.20 0.68
CA ILE A 29 3.75 -2.53 2.09
C ILE A 29 5.00 -2.17 2.88
N VAL A 30 4.86 -1.25 3.84
CA VAL A 30 5.97 -0.78 4.68
C VAL A 30 5.63 -0.90 6.17
N ASP A 31 6.63 -0.72 7.04
CA ASP A 31 6.40 -0.61 8.48
C ASP A 31 5.95 0.80 8.85
N ALA A 32 5.36 0.96 10.04
CA ALA A 32 5.07 2.30 10.55
C ALA A 32 6.36 3.12 10.68
N PRO A 33 6.44 4.29 10.02
CA PRO A 33 7.46 5.24 10.37
C PRO A 33 7.20 5.83 11.77
N SER A 34 8.28 6.30 12.37
CA SER A 34 8.30 7.22 13.49
C SER A 34 8.76 8.60 12.99
N SER A 35 8.51 9.64 13.77
CA SER A 35 8.95 11.00 13.42
C SER A 35 10.45 11.09 13.09
N ASN A 36 11.28 10.23 13.67
CA ASN A 36 12.74 10.23 13.46
C ASN A 36 13.17 9.55 12.16
N ASN A 37 12.42 8.58 11.64
CA ASN A 37 12.77 7.85 10.42
C ASN A 37 11.90 8.23 9.21
N LEU A 38 10.85 9.03 9.40
CA LEU A 38 9.96 9.51 8.34
C LEU A 38 10.71 10.09 7.12
N PRO A 39 11.80 10.88 7.26
CA PRO A 39 12.55 11.37 6.10
C PRO A 39 13.16 10.27 5.22
N LEU A 40 13.46 9.10 5.79
CA LEU A 40 13.95 7.93 5.04
C LEU A 40 12.81 7.28 4.25
N TYR A 41 11.62 7.18 4.85
CA TYR A 41 10.43 6.68 4.18
C TYR A 41 9.99 7.60 3.05
N ILE A 42 10.06 8.92 3.24
CA ILE A 42 9.75 9.89 2.17
C ILE A 42 10.63 9.66 0.94
N LYS A 43 11.94 9.43 1.12
CA LYS A 43 12.84 9.12 -0.01
C LYS A 43 12.46 7.82 -0.73
N GLU A 44 12.05 6.82 0.04
CA GLU A 44 11.60 5.55 -0.53
C GLU A 44 10.25 5.72 -1.27
N PHE A 45 9.33 6.51 -0.72
CA PHE A 45 8.07 6.87 -1.34
C PHE A 45 8.27 7.63 -2.65
N GLU A 46 9.17 8.63 -2.69
CA GLU A 46 9.57 9.33 -3.91
C GLU A 46 10.21 8.38 -4.94
N ARG A 47 11.01 7.40 -4.49
CA ARG A 47 11.65 6.41 -5.37
C ARG A 47 10.61 5.57 -6.11
N TRP A 48 9.61 5.06 -5.38
CA TRP A 48 8.53 4.21 -5.88
C TRP A 48 7.34 4.98 -6.45
N ASN A 49 7.40 6.31 -6.50
CA ASN A 49 6.32 7.18 -6.97
C ASN A 49 5.01 6.98 -6.20
N VAL A 50 5.13 6.95 -4.86
CA VAL A 50 3.99 6.80 -3.98
C VAL A 50 3.21 8.11 -3.95
N THR A 51 1.94 8.05 -4.36
CA THR A 51 1.02 9.19 -4.36
C THR A 51 0.15 9.23 -3.11
N ASP A 52 -0.10 8.06 -2.52
CA ASP A 52 -1.00 7.90 -1.37
C ASP A 52 -0.41 6.94 -0.34
N VAL A 53 -0.54 7.29 0.92
CA VAL A 53 -0.13 6.47 2.07
C VAL A 53 -1.36 6.15 2.91
N VAL A 54 -1.66 4.87 3.07
CA VAL A 54 -2.75 4.37 3.91
C VAL A 54 -2.20 3.86 5.24
N ARG A 55 -2.68 4.47 6.32
CA ARG A 55 -2.33 4.11 7.69
C ARG A 55 -3.44 3.23 8.28
N CYS A 56 -3.13 1.96 8.52
CA CYS A 56 -4.09 0.99 9.06
C CYS A 56 -4.13 0.96 10.60
N CYS A 57 -3.29 1.75 11.26
CA CYS A 57 -3.16 1.84 12.72
C CYS A 57 -3.15 3.30 13.17
N GLU A 58 -3.18 3.51 14.48
CA GLU A 58 -3.06 4.85 15.07
C GLU A 58 -1.82 5.59 14.55
N ALA A 59 -1.99 6.88 14.31
CA ALA A 59 -0.95 7.72 13.75
C ALA A 59 0.20 7.89 14.75
N THR A 60 1.40 7.47 14.33
CA THR A 60 2.64 7.63 15.10
C THR A 60 3.47 8.84 14.66
N TYR A 61 3.03 9.55 13.61
CA TYR A 61 3.74 10.68 13.01
C TYR A 61 2.78 11.66 12.30
N PRO A 62 3.16 12.95 12.18
CA PRO A 62 2.40 13.98 11.46
C PRO A 62 2.29 13.70 9.96
N LYS A 63 1.16 14.07 9.34
CA LYS A 63 0.93 13.89 7.88
C LYS A 63 1.52 15.03 7.04
N GLU A 64 1.83 16.15 7.69
CA GLU A 64 2.30 17.39 7.09
C GLU A 64 3.55 17.17 6.20
N PRO A 65 4.60 16.44 6.64
CA PRO A 65 5.78 16.21 5.80
C PRO A 65 5.51 15.36 4.55
N LEU A 66 4.47 14.52 4.57
CA LEU A 66 4.04 13.74 3.39
C LEU A 66 3.21 14.62 2.44
N ASN A 67 2.30 15.43 2.99
CA ASN A 67 1.48 16.35 2.21
C ASN A 67 2.33 17.41 1.49
N GLU A 68 3.40 17.90 2.12
CA GLU A 68 4.40 18.79 1.49
C GLU A 68 5.06 18.18 0.26
N LYS A 69 5.12 16.84 0.20
CA LYS A 69 5.62 16.05 -0.92
C LYS A 69 4.52 15.61 -1.88
N GLN A 70 3.33 16.18 -1.76
CA GLN A 70 2.13 15.82 -2.53
C GLN A 70 1.69 14.37 -2.32
N ILE A 71 2.07 13.75 -1.21
CA ILE A 71 1.67 12.40 -0.84
C ILE A 71 0.46 12.50 0.09
N GLN A 72 -0.70 12.03 -0.36
CA GLN A 72 -1.94 12.09 0.43
C GLN A 72 -1.96 10.97 1.48
N VAL A 73 -2.32 11.32 2.72
CA VAL A 73 -2.38 10.36 3.83
C VAL A 73 -3.83 10.03 4.18
N HIS A 74 -4.16 8.74 4.19
CA HIS A 74 -5.50 8.21 4.49
C HIS A 74 -5.46 7.34 5.76
N ASP A 75 -6.33 7.63 6.72
CA ASP A 75 -6.39 6.95 8.01
C ASP A 75 -7.50 5.90 8.04
N PHE A 76 -7.13 4.65 7.76
CA PHE A 76 -8.03 3.50 7.71
C PHE A 76 -7.82 2.60 8.92
N VAL A 77 -8.10 3.13 10.11
CA VAL A 77 -7.83 2.45 11.37
C VAL A 77 -8.91 1.40 11.68
N PHE A 78 -8.50 0.14 11.89
CA PHE A 78 -9.36 -0.95 12.35
C PHE A 78 -8.64 -1.90 13.31
N ALA A 79 -9.33 -2.76 14.05
CA ALA A 79 -8.72 -3.62 15.07
C ALA A 79 -7.71 -4.64 14.48
N ASP A 80 -6.69 -5.03 15.25
CA ASP A 80 -5.70 -6.01 14.77
C ASP A 80 -6.27 -7.42 14.76
N GLY A 81 -5.92 -8.18 13.73
CA GLY A 81 -6.37 -9.55 13.52
C GLY A 81 -7.86 -9.72 13.24
N GLU A 82 -8.62 -8.64 13.14
CA GLU A 82 -10.02 -8.63 12.75
C GLU A 82 -10.17 -8.21 11.27
N ALA A 83 -11.35 -8.46 10.72
CA ALA A 83 -11.69 -8.05 9.37
C ALA A 83 -11.81 -6.51 9.28
N PRO A 84 -11.38 -5.89 8.16
CA PRO A 84 -11.61 -4.47 7.94
C PRO A 84 -13.13 -4.21 7.87
N PRO A 85 -13.64 -3.15 8.53
CA PRO A 85 -15.01 -2.69 8.39
C PRO A 85 -15.38 -2.43 6.93
N ALA A 86 -16.64 -2.69 6.56
CA ALA A 86 -17.13 -2.49 5.20
C ALA A 86 -16.84 -1.09 4.66
N LEU A 87 -17.01 -0.05 5.49
CA LEU A 87 -16.71 1.35 5.12
C LEU A 87 -15.24 1.57 4.75
N ILE A 88 -14.32 0.90 5.43
CA ILE A 88 -12.88 1.00 5.13
C ILE A 88 -12.57 0.27 3.82
N VAL A 89 -13.19 -0.89 3.59
CA VAL A 89 -13.07 -1.60 2.32
C VAL A 89 -13.57 -0.72 1.18
N ASP A 90 -14.75 -0.11 1.32
CA ASP A 90 -15.33 0.73 0.26
C ASP A 90 -14.46 1.96 -0.02
N ALA A 91 -13.96 2.64 1.01
CA ALA A 91 -13.04 3.76 0.86
C ALA A 91 -11.70 3.35 0.21
N TRP A 92 -11.19 2.16 0.55
CA TRP A 92 -9.98 1.60 -0.05
C TRP A 92 -10.15 1.30 -1.54
N LEU A 93 -11.28 0.70 -1.93
CA LEU A 93 -11.57 0.42 -3.33
C LEU A 93 -11.76 1.69 -4.16
N GLN A 94 -12.46 2.69 -3.60
CA GLN A 94 -12.60 4.01 -4.24
C GLN A 94 -11.24 4.69 -4.43
N LEU A 95 -10.33 4.58 -3.45
CA LEU A 95 -8.99 5.14 -3.56
C LEU A 95 -8.19 4.47 -4.69
N ILE A 96 -8.26 3.15 -4.81
CA ILE A 96 -7.61 2.40 -5.89
C ILE A 96 -8.16 2.85 -7.24
N GLU A 97 -9.49 2.88 -7.38
CA GLU A 97 -10.14 3.31 -8.62
C GLU A 97 -9.75 4.75 -9.00
N ALA A 98 -9.80 5.68 -8.04
CA ALA A 98 -9.43 7.07 -8.27
C ALA A 98 -7.96 7.27 -8.68
N ARG A 99 -7.06 6.35 -8.31
CA ARG A 99 -5.62 6.44 -8.64
C ARG A 99 -5.21 5.65 -9.87
N PHE A 100 -5.75 4.45 -10.05
CA PHE A 100 -5.35 3.56 -11.11
C PHE A 100 -6.30 3.59 -12.32
N ASN A 101 -7.60 3.87 -12.14
CA ASN A 101 -8.56 3.92 -13.26
C ASN A 101 -8.68 5.31 -13.89
N ASN A 102 -8.70 6.39 -13.10
CA ASN A 102 -8.78 7.75 -13.67
C ASN A 102 -7.56 8.05 -14.55
N GLN A 103 -6.37 7.57 -14.17
CA GLN A 103 -5.17 7.72 -15.01
C GLN A 103 -5.14 6.77 -16.21
N ALA A 104 -5.87 5.64 -16.18
CA ALA A 104 -6.01 4.78 -17.35
C ALA A 104 -6.91 5.42 -18.42
N GLN A 105 -7.86 6.28 -18.01
CA GLN A 105 -8.66 7.10 -18.93
C GLN A 105 -7.88 8.30 -19.47
N GLU A 106 -7.10 9.01 -18.63
CA GLU A 106 -6.22 10.10 -19.11
C GLU A 106 -5.09 9.59 -20.02
N ALA A 107 -4.55 8.39 -19.76
CA ALA A 107 -3.53 7.74 -20.59
C ALA A 107 -4.08 7.14 -21.91
N GLN A 108 -5.40 7.21 -22.15
CA GLN A 108 -6.00 6.90 -23.46
C GLN A 108 -6.13 8.14 -24.36
N GLU A 109 -6.03 9.36 -23.82
CA GLU A 109 -6.12 10.61 -24.60
C GLU A 109 -4.78 11.29 -24.87
N GLU A 110 -3.77 11.13 -24.00
CA GLU A 110 -2.40 11.57 -24.30
C GLU A 110 -1.45 10.37 -24.41
N GLU A 111 -0.75 10.28 -25.55
CA GLU A 111 0.37 9.36 -25.78
C GLU A 111 1.23 9.24 -24.52
N LYS A 112 1.27 8.05 -23.88
CA LYS A 112 2.15 7.74 -22.75
C LYS A 112 3.53 8.36 -22.97
N LYS A 113 3.82 9.47 -22.28
CA LYS A 113 5.13 10.11 -22.34
C LYS A 113 6.16 9.07 -21.86
N PRO A 114 7.18 8.73 -22.67
CA PRO A 114 8.20 7.77 -22.27
C PRO A 114 8.89 8.26 -20.98
N GLY A 115 8.61 7.61 -19.86
CA GLY A 115 9.26 7.89 -18.57
C GLY A 115 8.35 8.34 -17.43
N GLU A 116 7.03 8.48 -17.64
CA GLU A 116 6.13 8.78 -16.52
C GLU A 116 5.98 7.54 -15.61
N LYS A 117 6.35 7.70 -14.33
CA LYS A 117 6.25 6.63 -13.35
C LYS A 117 4.78 6.44 -12.99
N LEU A 118 4.26 5.20 -13.07
CA LEU A 118 2.89 4.93 -12.63
C LEU A 118 2.77 5.18 -11.11
N PRO A 119 1.59 5.60 -10.63
CA PRO A 119 1.35 5.83 -9.21
C PRO A 119 1.52 4.54 -8.41
N CYS A 120 1.90 4.69 -7.14
CA CYS A 120 1.96 3.61 -6.18
C CYS A 120 1.21 4.01 -4.91
N ILE A 121 0.50 3.07 -4.30
CA ILE A 121 -0.14 3.29 -3.00
C ILE A 121 0.65 2.55 -1.93
N ALA A 122 1.20 3.29 -0.97
CA ALA A 122 1.85 2.70 0.18
C ALA A 122 0.82 2.37 1.26
N THR A 123 0.96 1.20 1.89
CA THR A 123 0.10 0.77 3.00
C THR A 123 0.98 0.34 4.16
N HIS A 124 0.63 0.78 5.37
CA HIS A 124 1.33 0.33 6.58
C HIS A 124 0.40 0.11 7.76
N CYS A 125 0.85 -0.72 8.68
CA CYS A 125 0.26 -0.89 10.01
C CYS A 125 1.37 -0.56 11.02
N VAL A 126 1.72 -1.47 11.93
CA VAL A 126 2.86 -1.31 12.85
C VAL A 126 4.11 -2.00 12.29
N ALA A 127 4.07 -3.33 12.14
CA ALA A 127 5.12 -4.13 11.50
C ALA A 127 4.77 -4.52 10.04
N GLY A 128 3.69 -3.95 9.48
CA GLY A 128 3.22 -4.25 8.12
C GLY A 128 2.82 -5.72 7.84
N LEU A 129 2.61 -6.56 8.86
CA LEU A 129 2.32 -8.00 8.69
C LEU A 129 0.83 -8.37 8.78
N GLY A 130 0.01 -7.56 9.45
CA GLY A 130 -1.40 -7.86 9.68
C GLY A 130 -2.32 -7.12 8.72
N ARG A 131 -2.71 -5.90 9.12
CA ARG A 131 -3.79 -5.12 8.50
C ARG A 131 -3.52 -4.68 7.06
N ALA A 132 -2.32 -4.16 6.79
CA ALA A 132 -1.94 -3.67 5.47
C ALA A 132 -1.98 -4.78 4.39
N PRO A 133 -1.39 -5.97 4.61
CA PRO A 133 -1.54 -7.12 3.72
C PRO A 133 -2.99 -7.51 3.39
N VAL A 134 -3.93 -7.37 4.35
CA VAL A 134 -5.35 -7.71 4.11
C VAL A 134 -5.98 -6.76 3.10
N LEU A 135 -5.73 -5.45 3.20
CA LEU A 135 -6.25 -4.48 2.23
C LEU A 135 -5.66 -4.73 0.83
N VAL A 136 -4.36 -5.02 0.74
CA VAL A 136 -3.74 -5.37 -0.54
C VAL A 136 -4.33 -6.67 -1.10
N ALA A 137 -4.58 -7.68 -0.28
CA ALA A 137 -5.23 -8.92 -0.74
C ALA A 137 -6.62 -8.64 -1.32
N ILE A 138 -7.44 -7.80 -0.66
CA ILE A 138 -8.75 -7.39 -1.18
C ILE A 138 -8.61 -6.72 -2.55
N ALA A 139 -7.63 -5.83 -2.72
CA ALA A 139 -7.39 -5.16 -3.99
C ALA A 139 -7.08 -6.15 -5.13
N LEU A 140 -6.22 -7.14 -4.85
CA LEU A 140 -5.88 -8.19 -5.81
C LEU A 140 -7.11 -9.04 -6.19
N ILE A 141 -7.97 -9.32 -5.20
CA ILE A 141 -9.19 -10.12 -5.41
C ILE A 141 -10.24 -9.38 -6.23
N GLU A 142 -10.44 -8.09 -5.96
CA GLU A 142 -11.30 -7.24 -6.79
C GLU A 142 -10.79 -7.15 -8.23
N ASP A 143 -9.48 -7.22 -8.42
CA ASP A 143 -8.87 -7.25 -9.74
C ASP A 143 -8.80 -8.66 -10.37
N GLY A 144 -9.48 -9.65 -9.77
CA GLY A 144 -9.71 -10.97 -10.35
C GLY A 144 -8.75 -12.08 -9.89
N MET A 145 -7.84 -11.79 -8.95
CA MET A 145 -6.99 -12.83 -8.37
C MET A 145 -7.79 -13.72 -7.39
N PRO A 146 -7.68 -15.05 -7.46
CA PRO A 146 -8.29 -15.92 -6.46
C PRO A 146 -7.78 -15.62 -5.04
N ALA A 147 -8.65 -15.73 -4.05
CA ALA A 147 -8.33 -15.36 -2.66
C ALA A 147 -7.09 -16.07 -2.10
N LEU A 148 -6.95 -17.38 -2.36
CA LEU A 148 -5.78 -18.16 -1.92
C LEU A 148 -4.49 -17.76 -2.65
N ASP A 149 -4.61 -17.39 -3.93
CA ASP A 149 -3.48 -16.95 -4.74
C ASP A 149 -3.01 -15.57 -4.27
N ALA A 150 -3.94 -14.66 -3.96
CA ALA A 150 -3.63 -13.35 -3.39
C ALA A 150 -2.85 -13.46 -2.07
N VAL A 151 -3.29 -14.34 -1.17
CA VAL A 151 -2.58 -14.60 0.08
C VAL A 151 -1.19 -15.17 -0.18
N SER A 152 -1.08 -16.14 -1.08
CA SER A 152 0.18 -16.80 -1.41
C SER A 152 1.17 -15.80 -2.04
N TYR A 153 0.70 -14.99 -2.98
CA TYR A 153 1.46 -13.94 -3.67
C TYR A 153 2.06 -12.93 -2.70
N ILE A 154 1.28 -12.52 -1.67
CA ILE A 154 1.75 -11.63 -0.61
C ILE A 154 2.75 -12.34 0.30
N ARG A 155 2.47 -13.58 0.72
CA ARG A 155 3.33 -14.34 1.65
C ARG A 155 4.69 -14.71 1.07
N GLU A 156 4.76 -14.94 -0.24
CA GLU A 156 6.03 -15.16 -0.96
C GLU A 156 6.97 -13.95 -0.82
N ARG A 157 6.41 -12.74 -0.87
CA ARG A 157 7.17 -11.47 -0.79
C ARG A 157 7.35 -10.97 0.64
N ARG A 158 6.41 -11.28 1.54
CA ARG A 158 6.42 -10.89 2.95
C ARG A 158 6.03 -12.08 3.83
N ARG A 159 7.03 -12.87 4.22
CA ARG A 159 6.84 -14.05 5.07
C ARG A 159 6.15 -13.66 6.38
N GLY A 160 5.16 -14.44 6.79
CA GLY A 160 4.40 -14.20 8.02
C GLY A 160 3.27 -13.17 7.88
N ALA A 161 3.04 -12.61 6.69
CA ALA A 161 1.86 -11.79 6.43
C ALA A 161 0.57 -12.64 6.51
N ILE A 162 -0.50 -12.00 7.00
CA ILE A 162 -1.87 -12.55 7.08
C ILE A 162 -1.97 -13.71 8.08
N ASN A 163 -2.68 -13.48 9.19
CA ASN A 163 -2.92 -14.52 10.20
C ASN A 163 -4.09 -15.46 9.81
N LYS A 164 -4.35 -16.51 10.62
CA LYS A 164 -5.42 -17.49 10.35
C LYS A 164 -6.84 -16.88 10.33
N LYS A 165 -7.13 -15.89 11.18
CA LYS A 165 -8.45 -15.22 11.18
C LYS A 165 -8.65 -14.39 9.92
N GLN A 166 -7.61 -13.63 9.54
CA GLN A 166 -7.60 -12.81 8.34
C GLN A 166 -7.67 -13.64 7.07
N LEU A 167 -7.00 -14.80 7.05
CA LEU A 167 -7.11 -15.77 5.96
C LEU A 167 -8.56 -16.22 5.74
N LYS A 168 -9.26 -16.62 6.81
CA LYS A 168 -10.68 -17.01 6.72
C LYS A 168 -11.55 -15.88 6.18
N TYR A 169 -11.29 -14.64 6.61
CA TYR A 169 -11.99 -13.48 6.07
C TYR A 169 -11.74 -13.35 4.55
N ILE A 170 -10.47 -13.39 4.12
CA ILE A 170 -10.08 -13.27 2.71
C ILE A 170 -10.69 -14.39 1.87
N GLU A 171 -10.70 -15.64 2.35
CA GLU A 171 -11.34 -16.78 1.68
C GLU A 171 -12.85 -16.59 1.51
N SER A 172 -13.51 -15.96 2.48
CA SER A 172 -14.94 -15.67 2.44
C SER A 172 -15.29 -14.37 1.69
N TYR A 173 -14.29 -13.56 1.36
CA TYR A 173 -14.49 -12.27 0.73
C TYR A 173 -15.03 -12.46 -0.68
N LYS A 174 -16.11 -11.76 -0.99
CA LYS A 174 -16.67 -11.71 -2.34
C LYS A 174 -16.39 -10.34 -2.93
N PRO A 175 -15.80 -10.27 -4.14
CA PRO A 175 -15.64 -9.02 -4.86
C PRO A 175 -16.94 -8.22 -4.88
N ARG A 176 -16.83 -6.93 -4.55
CA ARG A 176 -17.96 -5.98 -4.49
C ARG A 176 -18.11 -5.22 -5.79
N SER A 177 -17.07 -5.18 -6.62
CA SER A 177 -17.12 -4.48 -7.89
C SER A 177 -18.14 -5.11 -8.84
N LYS A 178 -19.11 -4.29 -9.24
CA LYS A 178 -19.94 -4.52 -10.41
C LYS A 178 -19.03 -4.42 -11.62
N SER A 179 -18.72 -5.55 -12.22
CA SER A 179 -18.50 -5.65 -13.67
C SER A 179 -17.36 -4.79 -14.24
N ARG A 180 -16.19 -5.39 -14.42
CA ARG A 180 -15.52 -5.23 -15.72
C ARG A 180 -16.34 -5.99 -16.77
N CYS A 181 -17.52 -5.47 -17.09
CA CYS A 181 -18.20 -5.83 -18.33
C CYS A 181 -17.49 -5.00 -19.40
N ILE A 182 -16.54 -5.63 -20.08
CA ILE A 182 -16.07 -5.15 -21.36
C ILE A 182 -17.24 -5.42 -22.31
N ILE A 183 -18.14 -4.45 -22.48
CA ILE A 183 -19.12 -4.48 -23.57
C ILE A 183 -18.40 -3.95 -24.80
N SER A 184 -18.25 -4.88 -25.76
CA SER A 184 -18.00 -4.71 -27.20
C SER A 184 -16.58 -4.38 -27.64
#